data_AF-A0A8H7M185-F1
#
_entry.id   AF-A0A8H7M185-F1
#
_cell.length_a   1.000
_cell.length_b   1.000
_cell.length_c   1.000
_cell.angle_alpha   90.00
_cell.angle_beta   90.00
_cell.angle_gamma   90.00
#
_symmetry.space_group_name_H-M   'P 1'
#
loop_
_entity.id
_entity.type
_entity.pdbx_description
1 polymer ?
#
loop_
_entity_poly.entity_id
_entity_poly.type
_entity_poly.pdbx_seq_one_letter_code
_entity_poly.pdbx_strand_id
1 'polypeptide(L)'
;MIQHYYKQQELPAKERLATPMFIQEQSLPYFAGQKTIPNLPSIVITPQTLGNQWMEQWKKFTQLGSFVPVQYSVESGTLESFCSDPTGPFHTAAGQDLEHAGQVVIIADLLAIAKEAKQCLQLPPAFKGKDAREYKAKGKTPAFKAGISNGGSLFGMRFWVAAVDKIHNLQNSSHTQQGVQLITQSLSLVIGATTTPLLTLLKCLLALGQNLRYQPLLGEQGVQVWNKMQEMLSTGNESWRLTSTAVIQATVERELQAALLLAKIPLYNPCAAKIKEELESKYQAEDQQSILHMIHVSKQPLNMLRLLLPHHDLLHK
;
A
#
# COMPACT_ATOMS: atom_id res chain seq x y z
N MET A 1 -17.14 17.62 14.62
CA MET A 1 -15.70 17.95 14.55
C MET A 1 -14.95 16.83 15.26
N ILE A 2 -13.88 16.28 14.69
CA ILE A 2 -13.21 15.08 15.25
C ILE A 2 -12.30 15.52 16.41
N GLN A 3 -12.76 15.30 17.64
CA GLN A 3 -11.89 15.29 18.81
C GLN A 3 -11.11 13.98 18.85
N HIS A 4 -9.87 14.02 19.32
CA HIS A 4 -9.01 12.83 19.32
C HIS A 4 -9.59 11.73 20.23
N TYR A 5 -9.92 10.56 19.66
CA TYR A 5 -10.51 9.43 20.41
C TYR A 5 -9.64 8.97 21.60
N TYR A 6 -8.32 9.17 21.56
CA TYR A 6 -7.45 8.95 22.73
C TYR A 6 -7.87 9.74 23.97
N LYS A 7 -8.41 10.96 23.83
CA LYS A 7 -8.88 11.74 24.99
C LYS A 7 -10.20 11.19 25.55
N GLN A 8 -11.00 10.50 24.73
CA GLN A 8 -12.30 9.93 25.14
C GLN A 8 -12.14 8.78 26.15
N GLN A 9 -11.03 8.07 26.13
CA GLN A 9 -10.78 6.94 27.04
C GLN A 9 -10.36 7.39 28.45
N GLU A 10 -9.95 8.65 28.63
CA GLU A 10 -9.70 9.26 29.95
C GLU A 10 -10.99 9.75 30.61
N LEU A 11 -12.07 9.96 29.84
CA LEU A 11 -13.35 10.42 30.37
C LEU A 11 -14.10 9.31 31.12
N PRO A 12 -14.97 9.65 32.09
CA PRO A 12 -15.93 8.73 32.69
C PRO A 12 -16.81 8.06 31.63
N ALA A 13 -17.20 6.79 31.83
CA ALA A 13 -17.92 6.00 30.83
C ALA A 13 -19.18 6.69 30.24
N LYS A 14 -19.89 7.46 31.08
CA LYS A 14 -21.11 8.22 30.71
C LYS A 14 -20.83 9.45 29.82
N GLU A 15 -19.60 9.91 29.75
CA GLU A 15 -19.15 11.09 28.99
C GLU A 15 -18.41 10.71 27.70
N ARG A 16 -18.14 9.40 27.51
CA ARG A 16 -17.47 8.91 26.30
C ARG A 16 -18.42 8.94 25.12
N LEU A 17 -17.89 9.28 23.95
CA LEU A 17 -18.59 9.07 22.68
C LEU A 17 -18.94 7.58 22.53
N ALA A 18 -20.16 7.31 22.06
CA ALA A 18 -20.57 5.95 21.72
C ALA A 18 -19.63 5.36 20.66
N THR A 19 -19.32 4.07 20.79
CA THR A 19 -18.59 3.33 19.75
C THR A 19 -19.34 3.48 18.43
N PRO A 20 -18.67 3.83 17.32
CA PRO A 20 -19.33 3.95 16.02
C PRO A 20 -20.12 2.69 15.64
N MET A 21 -21.37 2.86 15.14
CA MET A 21 -22.26 1.73 14.82
C MET A 21 -21.62 0.70 13.88
N PHE A 22 -20.86 1.15 12.88
CA PHE A 22 -20.22 0.23 11.94
C PHE A 22 -19.24 -0.74 12.61
N ILE A 23 -18.65 -0.39 13.76
CA ILE A 23 -17.78 -1.29 14.51
C ILE A 23 -18.62 -2.36 15.21
N GLN A 24 -19.77 -1.96 15.76
CA GLN A 24 -20.69 -2.85 16.48
C GLN A 24 -21.37 -3.83 15.51
N GLU A 25 -21.93 -3.32 14.41
CA GLU A 25 -22.66 -4.11 13.41
C GLU A 25 -21.77 -5.15 12.72
N GLN A 26 -20.52 -4.78 12.46
CA GLN A 26 -19.58 -5.63 11.71
C GLN A 26 -18.72 -6.50 12.63
N SER A 27 -18.92 -6.42 13.96
CA SER A 27 -18.06 -7.08 14.96
C SER A 27 -16.57 -6.83 14.69
N LEU A 28 -16.24 -5.65 14.16
CA LEU A 28 -14.86 -5.33 13.80
C LEU A 28 -14.05 -5.14 15.08
N PRO A 29 -12.84 -5.72 15.15
CA PRO A 29 -11.99 -5.54 16.32
C PRO A 29 -11.69 -4.06 16.52
N TYR A 30 -12.21 -3.49 17.62
CA TYR A 30 -11.95 -2.11 18.00
C TYR A 30 -10.43 -1.93 18.17
N PHE A 31 -9.83 -1.02 17.40
CA PHE A 31 -8.38 -0.73 17.41
C PHE A 31 -7.49 -1.98 17.39
N ALA A 32 -7.71 -2.88 16.43
CA ALA A 32 -6.96 -4.13 16.29
C ALA A 32 -7.06 -5.06 17.52
N GLY A 33 -8.18 -5.00 18.24
CA GLY A 33 -8.46 -5.82 19.42
C GLY A 33 -7.87 -5.28 20.71
N GLN A 34 -7.32 -4.05 20.70
CA GLN A 34 -6.82 -3.40 21.90
C GLN A 34 -7.97 -2.83 22.74
N LYS A 35 -7.82 -2.91 24.07
CA LYS A 35 -8.79 -2.34 25.01
C LYS A 35 -8.75 -0.80 25.06
N THR A 36 -7.59 -0.23 24.74
CA THR A 36 -7.33 1.21 24.76
C THR A 36 -6.51 1.61 23.53
N ILE A 37 -6.66 2.86 23.09
CA ILE A 37 -5.83 3.50 22.08
C ILE A 37 -4.49 3.85 22.74
N PRO A 38 -3.35 3.43 22.18
CA PRO A 38 -2.06 3.76 22.74
C PRO A 38 -1.72 5.25 22.51
N ASN A 39 -1.00 5.87 23.44
CA ASN A 39 -0.49 7.24 23.28
C ASN A 39 0.74 7.26 22.36
N LEU A 40 0.54 6.96 21.08
CA LEU A 40 1.62 6.87 20.10
C LEU A 40 1.30 7.77 18.90
N PRO A 41 2.31 8.39 18.29
CA PRO A 41 2.11 9.23 17.11
C PRO A 41 1.60 8.42 15.92
N SER A 42 0.97 9.11 14.98
CA SER A 42 0.68 8.58 13.65
C SER A 42 1.70 9.09 12.63
N ILE A 43 1.91 8.35 11.55
CA ILE A 43 2.81 8.76 10.46
C ILE A 43 2.10 8.71 9.11
N VAL A 44 2.31 9.75 8.31
CA VAL A 44 1.97 9.78 6.88
C VAL A 44 3.26 9.78 6.10
N ILE A 45 3.47 8.75 5.28
CA ILE A 45 4.63 8.58 4.43
C ILE A 45 4.23 9.03 3.03
N THR A 46 4.92 10.03 2.50
CA THR A 46 4.51 10.71 1.27
C THR A 46 5.69 11.03 0.36
N PRO A 47 5.49 11.15 -0.97
CA PRO A 47 6.45 11.85 -1.82
C PRO A 47 6.73 13.27 -1.31
N GLN A 48 7.97 13.72 -1.43
CA GLN A 48 8.42 15.05 -0.97
C GLN A 48 7.55 16.18 -1.55
N THR A 49 7.14 16.04 -2.81
CA THR A 49 6.31 17.03 -3.52
C THR A 49 4.92 17.22 -2.92
N LEU A 50 4.46 16.29 -2.08
CA LEU A 50 3.13 16.32 -1.46
C LEU A 50 3.19 16.64 0.04
N GLY A 51 4.37 16.74 0.66
CA GLY A 51 4.52 17.00 2.10
C GLY A 51 3.79 18.28 2.56
N ASN A 52 4.03 19.39 1.85
CA ASN A 52 3.37 20.67 2.15
C ASN A 52 1.85 20.61 1.92
N GLN A 53 1.42 19.92 0.85
CA GLN A 53 -0.01 19.71 0.60
C GLN A 53 -0.67 18.95 1.74
N TRP A 54 -0.04 17.89 2.25
CA TRP A 54 -0.52 17.14 3.41
C TRP A 54 -0.64 18.03 4.65
N MET A 55 0.37 18.86 4.93
CA MET A 55 0.35 19.82 6.04
C MET A 55 -0.82 20.81 5.92
N GLU A 56 -1.09 21.34 4.72
CA GLU A 56 -2.21 22.26 4.47
C GLU A 56 -3.57 21.58 4.61
N GLN A 57 -3.75 20.39 4.03
CA GLN A 57 -5.01 19.66 4.12
C GLN A 57 -5.31 19.24 5.56
N TRP A 58 -4.29 18.87 6.33
CA TRP A 58 -4.47 18.54 7.75
C TRP A 58 -5.07 19.72 8.53
N LYS A 59 -4.51 20.92 8.34
CA LYS A 59 -5.02 22.15 8.95
C LYS A 59 -6.44 22.49 8.51
N LYS A 60 -6.77 22.22 7.24
CA LYS A 60 -8.09 22.51 6.65
C LYS A 60 -9.20 21.59 7.17
N PHE A 61 -8.91 20.31 7.35
CA PHE A 61 -9.91 19.28 7.65
C PHE A 61 -9.98 18.86 9.13
N THR A 62 -9.09 19.38 9.97
CA THR A 62 -9.08 19.07 11.41
C THR A 62 -9.37 20.30 12.26
N GLN A 63 -9.88 20.08 13.47
CA GLN A 63 -10.04 21.15 14.44
C GLN A 63 -8.67 21.62 14.93
N LEU A 64 -8.50 22.94 15.04
CA LEU A 64 -7.27 23.52 15.60
C LEU A 64 -7.01 22.94 17.00
N GLY A 65 -5.79 22.41 17.19
CA GLY A 65 -5.37 21.80 18.46
C GLY A 65 -5.81 20.35 18.67
N SER A 66 -6.59 19.74 17.76
CA SER A 66 -6.89 18.30 17.85
C SER A 66 -5.73 17.43 17.42
N PHE A 67 -4.90 17.93 16.50
CA PHE A 67 -3.72 17.25 15.99
C PHE A 67 -2.59 18.26 15.79
N VAL A 68 -1.35 17.81 15.95
CA VAL A 68 -0.14 18.61 15.72
C VAL A 68 0.67 17.95 14.61
N PRO A 69 0.51 18.39 13.35
CA PRO A 69 1.30 17.84 12.25
C PRO A 69 2.73 18.39 12.30
N VAL A 70 3.72 17.51 12.19
CA VAL A 70 5.15 17.85 12.12
C VAL A 70 5.77 17.22 10.89
N GLN A 71 6.64 17.95 10.19
CA GLN A 71 7.23 17.48 8.95
C GLN A 71 8.63 16.91 9.17
N TYR A 72 8.83 15.68 8.72
CA TYR A 72 10.13 15.03 8.65
C TYR A 72 10.60 14.97 7.19
N SER A 73 11.53 15.86 6.85
CA SER A 73 12.10 16.00 5.52
C SER A 73 13.62 15.93 5.57
N VAL A 74 14.26 15.85 4.39
CA VAL A 74 15.73 15.88 4.29
C VAL A 74 16.32 17.22 4.77
N GLU A 75 15.52 18.28 4.73
CA GLU A 75 15.90 19.66 5.10
C GLU A 75 15.69 19.93 6.60
N SER A 76 14.91 19.10 7.30
CA SER A 76 14.51 19.29 8.70
C SER A 76 15.64 19.03 9.73
N GLY A 77 16.89 18.84 9.31
CA GLY A 77 18.03 18.58 10.20
C GLY A 77 18.39 17.10 10.35
N THR A 78 19.16 16.77 11.39
CA THR A 78 19.52 15.38 11.70
C THR A 78 18.38 14.68 12.44
N LEU A 79 18.35 13.36 12.38
CA LEU A 79 17.34 12.55 13.07
C LEU A 79 17.36 12.70 14.58
N GLU A 80 18.55 12.78 15.15
CA GLU A 80 18.74 13.05 16.58
C GLU A 80 18.05 14.37 16.96
N SER A 81 18.18 15.41 16.13
CA SER A 81 17.51 16.69 16.33
C SER A 81 15.99 16.64 16.14
N PHE A 82 15.47 15.67 15.39
CA PHE A 82 14.03 15.53 15.19
C PHE A 82 13.36 14.73 16.32
N CYS A 83 13.90 13.53 16.61
CA CYS A 83 13.26 12.53 17.47
C CYS A 83 13.73 12.54 18.92
N SER A 84 15.01 12.87 19.18
CA SER A 84 15.64 12.69 20.51
C SER A 84 15.94 13.97 21.23
N ASP A 85 16.10 15.07 20.51
CA ASP A 85 16.26 16.38 21.10
C ASP A 85 14.95 16.80 21.79
N PRO A 86 14.97 17.12 23.11
CA PRO A 86 13.79 17.64 23.82
C PRO A 86 13.24 18.93 23.21
N THR A 87 14.04 19.67 22.46
CA THR A 87 13.67 20.88 21.72
C THR A 87 13.33 20.58 20.24
N GLY A 88 13.46 19.32 19.83
CA GLY A 88 13.16 18.86 18.49
C GLY A 88 11.67 19.00 18.14
N PRO A 89 11.32 19.06 16.83
CA PRO A 89 9.94 19.19 16.39
C PRO A 89 8.99 18.15 16.97
N PHE A 90 9.41 16.87 17.07
CA PHE A 90 8.56 15.82 17.64
C PHE A 90 8.29 16.04 19.14
N HIS A 91 9.33 16.22 19.95
CA HIS A 91 9.19 16.44 21.39
C HIS A 91 8.40 17.71 21.71
N THR A 92 8.67 18.80 20.99
CA THR A 92 7.92 20.06 21.14
C THR A 92 6.43 19.86 20.86
N ALA A 93 6.08 19.07 19.83
CA ALA A 93 4.69 18.77 19.50
C ALA A 93 4.04 17.78 20.47
N ALA A 94 4.80 16.81 20.99
CA ALA A 94 4.33 15.76 21.87
C ALA A 94 4.18 16.22 23.34
N GLY A 95 4.73 17.38 23.71
CA GLY A 95 4.68 17.90 25.08
C GLY A 95 5.72 17.25 26.00
N GLN A 96 5.76 17.71 27.25
CA GLN A 96 6.63 17.14 28.28
C GLN A 96 6.27 15.67 28.51
N ASP A 97 7.28 14.82 28.67
CA ASP A 97 7.11 13.37 28.86
C ASP A 97 6.22 12.68 27.79
N LEU A 98 6.09 13.29 26.60
CA LEU A 98 5.30 12.78 25.47
C LEU A 98 3.80 12.63 25.76
N GLU A 99 3.25 13.43 26.69
CA GLU A 99 1.84 13.37 27.10
C GLU A 99 0.83 13.52 25.95
N HIS A 100 1.21 14.20 24.87
CA HIS A 100 0.37 14.44 23.69
C HIS A 100 0.84 13.68 22.45
N ALA A 101 1.71 12.67 22.59
CA ALA A 101 2.22 11.90 21.46
C ALA A 101 1.12 11.36 20.52
N GLY A 102 -0.02 10.93 21.06
CA GLY A 102 -1.17 10.47 20.29
C GLY A 102 -1.75 11.50 19.32
N GLN A 103 -1.63 12.79 19.62
CA GLN A 103 -2.10 13.89 18.78
C GLN A 103 -1.10 14.27 17.68
N VAL A 104 0.13 13.78 17.78
CA VAL A 104 1.20 14.13 16.83
C VAL A 104 1.05 13.30 15.56
N VAL A 105 1.15 13.99 14.42
CA VAL A 105 1.10 13.38 13.10
C VAL A 105 2.38 13.73 12.36
N ILE A 106 3.25 12.74 12.16
CA ILE A 106 4.51 12.94 11.46
C ILE A 106 4.26 12.78 9.96
N ILE A 107 4.48 13.84 9.19
CA ILE A 107 4.47 13.81 7.73
C ILE A 107 5.91 13.57 7.25
N ALA A 108 6.21 12.33 6.89
CA ALA A 108 7.56 11.88 6.55
C ALA A 108 7.74 11.72 5.03
N ASP A 109 8.77 12.38 4.50
CA ASP A 109 9.11 12.27 3.09
C ASP A 109 9.82 10.95 2.79
N LEU A 110 9.43 10.30 1.69
CA LEU A 110 10.07 9.08 1.20
C LEU A 110 11.59 9.23 1.01
N LEU A 111 12.08 10.40 0.62
CA LEU A 111 13.51 10.66 0.46
C LEU A 111 14.25 10.73 1.79
N ALA A 112 13.64 11.30 2.83
CA ALA A 112 14.22 11.34 4.17
C ALA A 112 14.35 9.91 4.74
N ILE A 113 13.29 9.12 4.62
CA ILE A 113 13.28 7.69 4.97
C ILE A 113 14.37 6.93 4.19
N ALA A 114 14.51 7.19 2.89
CA ALA A 114 15.52 6.53 2.06
C ALA A 114 16.96 6.84 2.50
N LYS A 115 17.23 8.12 2.81
CA LYS A 115 18.55 8.59 3.28
C LYS A 115 18.91 7.94 4.61
N GLU A 116 17.98 7.92 5.55
CA GLU A 116 18.14 7.25 6.84
C GLU A 116 18.32 5.75 6.68
N ALA A 117 17.48 5.10 5.87
CA ALA A 117 17.59 3.66 5.61
C ALA A 117 18.96 3.28 5.06
N LYS A 118 19.51 4.07 4.13
CA LYS A 118 20.85 3.85 3.59
C LYS A 118 21.94 3.95 4.66
N GLN A 119 21.77 4.84 5.64
CA GLN A 119 22.72 5.04 6.74
C GLN A 119 22.61 3.94 7.79
N CYS A 120 21.39 3.59 8.21
CA CYS A 120 21.15 2.76 9.39
C CYS A 120 20.97 1.27 9.10
N LEU A 121 20.50 0.88 7.90
CA LEU A 121 20.03 -0.47 7.64
C LEU A 121 21.06 -1.32 6.91
N GLN A 122 21.12 -2.61 7.27
CA GLN A 122 21.97 -3.58 6.60
C GLN A 122 21.51 -3.76 5.16
N LEU A 123 22.50 -3.96 4.28
CA LEU A 123 22.20 -4.42 2.93
C LEU A 123 21.62 -5.83 2.99
N PRO A 124 20.64 -6.14 2.15
CA PRO A 124 20.15 -7.51 2.03
C PRO A 124 21.31 -8.42 1.60
N PRO A 125 21.29 -9.71 2.00
CA PRO A 125 22.32 -10.65 1.60
C PRO A 125 22.42 -10.72 0.06
N ALA A 126 23.64 -10.95 -0.44
CA ALA A 126 23.95 -10.99 -1.87
C ALA A 126 23.46 -12.29 -2.56
N PHE A 127 22.19 -12.64 -2.37
CA PHE A 127 21.56 -13.74 -3.06
C PHE A 127 21.44 -13.44 -4.56
N LYS A 128 21.40 -14.50 -5.38
CA LYS A 128 21.21 -14.40 -6.84
C LYS A 128 20.05 -15.29 -7.27
N GLY A 129 19.51 -15.00 -8.46
CA GLY A 129 18.53 -15.87 -9.12
C GLY A 129 17.28 -16.15 -8.27
N LYS A 130 16.97 -17.43 -8.09
CA LYS A 130 15.79 -17.90 -7.36
C LYS A 130 15.84 -17.49 -5.88
N ASP A 131 16.97 -17.67 -5.22
CA ASP A 131 17.13 -17.39 -3.79
C ASP A 131 16.89 -15.91 -3.48
N ALA A 132 17.34 -15.00 -4.35
CA ALA A 132 17.07 -13.57 -4.21
C ALA A 132 15.58 -13.24 -4.30
N ARG A 133 14.86 -13.91 -5.21
CA ARG A 133 13.41 -13.73 -5.40
C ARG A 133 12.64 -14.27 -4.21
N GLU A 134 13.00 -15.44 -3.71
CA GLU A 134 12.38 -16.04 -2.53
C GLU A 134 12.68 -15.22 -1.27
N TYR A 135 13.92 -14.76 -1.07
CA TYR A 135 14.26 -13.87 0.02
C TYR A 135 13.42 -12.59 -0.01
N LYS A 136 13.28 -11.96 -1.19
CA LYS A 136 12.39 -10.80 -1.36
C LYS A 136 10.95 -11.16 -1.06
N ALA A 137 10.46 -12.32 -1.51
CA ALA A 137 9.09 -12.76 -1.29
C ALA A 137 8.74 -12.96 0.19
N LYS A 138 9.72 -13.28 1.05
CA LYS A 138 9.52 -13.36 2.50
C LYS A 138 9.09 -12.03 3.13
N GLY A 139 9.36 -10.88 2.50
CA GLY A 139 9.02 -9.57 3.07
C GLY A 139 9.65 -9.32 4.44
N LYS A 140 10.84 -9.91 4.68
CA LYS A 140 11.59 -9.71 5.91
C LYS A 140 12.06 -8.26 5.98
N THR A 141 11.89 -7.67 7.15
CA THR A 141 12.38 -6.33 7.42
C THR A 141 13.90 -6.35 7.57
N PRO A 142 14.57 -5.27 7.16
CA PRO A 142 16.02 -5.16 7.29
C PRO A 142 16.41 -5.04 8.78
N ALA A 143 17.61 -5.51 9.12
CA ALA A 143 18.20 -5.26 10.42
C ALA A 143 19.00 -3.94 10.41
N PHE A 144 19.25 -3.35 11.58
CA PHE A 144 20.20 -2.25 11.73
C PHE A 144 21.63 -2.73 11.50
N LYS A 145 22.49 -1.87 10.93
CA LYS A 145 23.92 -2.13 10.83
C LYS A 145 24.53 -2.30 12.21
N ALA A 146 25.54 -3.15 12.32
CA ALA A 146 26.25 -3.36 13.57
C ALA A 146 26.78 -2.02 14.12
N GLY A 147 26.56 -1.76 15.42
CA GLY A 147 26.99 -0.53 16.09
C GLY A 147 26.07 0.69 15.89
N ILE A 148 25.03 0.61 15.06
CA ILE A 148 24.04 1.69 14.92
C ILE A 148 22.94 1.50 15.97
N SER A 149 22.77 2.51 16.83
CA SER A 149 21.64 2.58 17.76
C SER A 149 20.35 2.91 17.00
N ASN A 150 19.23 2.34 17.45
CA ASN A 150 17.90 2.75 16.99
C ASN A 150 17.38 3.97 17.78
N GLY A 151 18.06 4.38 18.86
CA GLY A 151 17.73 5.59 19.61
C GLY A 151 17.86 6.83 18.73
N GLY A 152 16.81 7.64 18.67
CA GLY A 152 16.76 8.85 17.85
C GLY A 152 16.50 8.62 16.36
N SER A 153 16.36 7.37 15.91
CA SER A 153 15.96 7.05 14.54
C SER A 153 14.44 7.01 14.42
N LEU A 154 13.90 7.42 13.27
CA LEU A 154 12.49 7.23 12.92
C LEU A 154 12.11 5.74 12.95
N PHE A 155 13.07 4.86 12.65
CA PHE A 155 12.91 3.41 12.71
C PHE A 155 12.89 2.83 14.13
N GLY A 156 13.39 3.59 15.11
CA GLY A 156 13.29 3.24 16.54
C GLY A 156 11.98 3.69 17.18
N MET A 157 11.24 4.60 16.53
CA MET A 157 9.95 5.05 17.01
C MET A 157 8.87 3.98 16.86
N ARG A 158 7.86 4.07 17.72
CA ARG A 158 6.63 3.28 17.60
C ARG A 158 5.51 4.21 17.15
N PHE A 159 4.77 3.78 16.15
CA PHE A 159 3.60 4.52 15.68
C PHE A 159 2.34 3.72 15.97
N TRP A 160 1.23 4.43 16.04
CA TRP A 160 -0.08 3.81 16.11
C TRP A 160 -0.57 3.37 14.73
N VAL A 161 -0.53 4.31 13.78
CA VAL A 161 -0.99 4.15 12.40
C VAL A 161 0.07 4.66 11.44
N ALA A 162 0.28 3.95 10.33
CA ALA A 162 0.95 4.50 9.16
C ALA A 162 -0.01 4.60 7.97
N ALA A 163 -0.06 5.77 7.34
CA ALA A 163 -0.62 5.94 6.02
C ALA A 163 0.51 6.13 5.00
N VAL A 164 0.49 5.39 3.90
CA VAL A 164 1.48 5.49 2.84
C VAL A 164 0.80 6.00 1.58
N ASP A 165 1.03 7.26 1.26
CA ASP A 165 0.54 7.88 0.03
C ASP A 165 1.42 7.48 -1.15
N LYS A 166 0.80 7.34 -2.32
CA LYS A 166 1.42 6.85 -3.56
C LYS A 166 2.23 5.58 -3.32
N ILE A 167 1.65 4.61 -2.62
CA ILE A 167 2.33 3.37 -2.18
C ILE A 167 2.94 2.56 -3.36
N HIS A 168 2.47 2.79 -4.59
CA HIS A 168 3.09 2.25 -5.80
C HIS A 168 4.56 2.67 -6.00
N ASN A 169 5.04 3.72 -5.34
CA ASN A 169 6.46 4.09 -5.35
C ASN A 169 7.35 3.06 -4.63
N LEU A 170 6.77 2.15 -3.85
CA LEU A 170 7.48 1.16 -3.02
C LEU A 170 7.52 -0.24 -3.64
N GLN A 171 7.33 -0.37 -4.96
CA GLN A 171 7.34 -1.67 -5.65
C GLN A 171 8.74 -2.29 -5.77
N ASN A 172 9.77 -1.44 -5.78
CA ASN A 172 11.15 -1.84 -5.99
C ASN A 172 11.90 -1.98 -4.66
N SER A 173 12.75 -3.02 -4.59
CA SER A 173 13.62 -3.31 -3.44
C SER A 173 14.69 -2.22 -3.33
N SER A 174 14.34 -1.17 -2.62
CA SER A 174 15.14 0.04 -2.41
C SER A 174 15.31 0.29 -0.91
N HIS A 175 16.26 1.16 -0.55
CA HIS A 175 16.37 1.65 0.83
C HIS A 175 15.07 2.29 1.31
N THR A 176 14.36 2.98 0.43
CA THR A 176 13.02 3.53 0.72
C THR A 176 12.04 2.44 1.13
N GLN A 177 11.88 1.39 0.30
CA GLN A 177 10.98 0.28 0.61
C GLN A 177 11.37 -0.39 1.93
N GLN A 178 12.66 -0.62 2.15
CA GLN A 178 13.20 -1.23 3.36
C GLN A 178 12.91 -0.40 4.62
N GLY A 179 13.11 0.92 4.56
CA GLY A 179 12.77 1.84 5.65
C GLY A 179 11.26 1.84 5.95
N VAL A 180 10.42 1.91 4.91
CA VAL A 180 8.96 1.85 5.09
C VAL A 180 8.51 0.51 5.67
N GLN A 181 9.08 -0.61 5.19
CA GLN A 181 8.79 -1.94 5.76
C GLN A 181 9.17 -2.02 7.23
N LEU A 182 10.30 -1.42 7.61
CA LEU A 182 10.75 -1.40 9.00
C LEU A 182 9.83 -0.56 9.90
N ILE A 183 9.39 0.62 9.41
CA ILE A 183 8.39 1.45 10.11
C ILE A 183 7.08 0.69 10.30
N THR A 184 6.60 0.05 9.24
CA THR A 184 5.29 -0.60 9.21
C THR A 184 5.22 -1.91 10.01
N GLN A 185 6.35 -2.54 10.32
CA GLN A 185 6.40 -3.87 10.91
C GLN A 185 5.74 -4.01 12.29
N SER A 186 5.77 -2.93 13.09
CA SER A 186 5.37 -2.91 14.50
C SER A 186 4.06 -2.15 14.72
N LEU A 187 3.34 -1.84 13.62
CA LEU A 187 2.14 -1.03 13.66
C LEU A 187 0.89 -1.87 13.77
N SER A 188 -0.12 -1.29 14.42
CA SER A 188 -1.45 -1.91 14.50
C SER A 188 -2.26 -1.72 13.22
N LEU A 189 -2.00 -0.65 12.47
CA LEU A 189 -2.69 -0.34 11.23
C LEU A 189 -1.75 0.29 10.21
N VAL A 190 -1.79 -0.25 8.99
CA VAL A 190 -1.07 0.28 7.83
C VAL A 190 -2.07 0.48 6.70
N ILE A 191 -2.13 1.68 6.17
CA ILE A 191 -3.03 2.07 5.08
C ILE A 191 -2.16 2.47 3.89
N GLY A 192 -2.48 1.98 2.69
CA GLY A 192 -1.83 2.39 1.46
C GLY A 192 -2.81 3.06 0.53
N ALA A 193 -2.45 4.24 0.01
CA ALA A 193 -3.23 4.95 -0.99
C ALA A 193 -2.48 4.98 -2.33
N THR A 194 -3.21 4.75 -3.43
CA THR A 194 -2.67 4.91 -4.79
C THR A 194 -3.80 5.32 -5.74
N THR A 195 -3.50 6.28 -6.62
CA THR A 195 -4.40 6.66 -7.73
C THR A 195 -4.24 5.75 -8.94
N THR A 196 -3.13 5.01 -9.01
CA THR A 196 -2.78 4.11 -10.09
C THR A 196 -2.64 2.69 -9.51
N PRO A 197 -3.75 1.94 -9.39
CA PRO A 197 -3.70 0.54 -9.00
C PRO A 197 -3.17 -0.35 -10.15
N LEU A 198 -2.78 0.24 -11.30
CA LEU A 198 -2.12 -0.41 -12.43
C LEU A 198 -0.77 -0.96 -12.00
N LEU A 199 -0.85 -2.05 -11.26
CA LEU A 199 0.24 -2.94 -10.92
C LEU A 199 0.33 -3.89 -12.11
N THR A 200 0.97 -3.40 -13.16
CA THR A 200 1.15 -4.14 -14.42
C THR A 200 1.93 -5.44 -14.21
N LEU A 201 2.60 -5.59 -13.07
CA LEU A 201 3.42 -6.74 -12.73
C LEU A 201 3.06 -7.29 -11.35
N LEU A 202 2.91 -8.61 -11.27
CA LEU A 202 2.59 -9.31 -10.03
C LEU A 202 3.57 -9.06 -8.88
N LYS A 203 4.85 -8.85 -9.20
CA LYS A 203 5.88 -8.46 -8.22
C LYS A 203 5.51 -7.18 -7.46
N CYS A 204 4.74 -6.29 -8.10
CA CYS A 204 4.30 -5.04 -7.51
C CYS A 204 3.19 -5.29 -6.47
N LEU A 205 2.28 -6.23 -6.72
CA LEU A 205 1.25 -6.65 -5.75
C LEU A 205 1.87 -7.28 -4.51
N LEU A 206 2.86 -8.16 -4.69
CA LEU A 206 3.58 -8.74 -3.57
C LEU A 206 4.30 -7.66 -2.75
N ALA A 207 5.00 -6.74 -3.41
CA ALA A 207 5.65 -5.61 -2.74
C ALA A 207 4.64 -4.75 -1.97
N LEU A 208 3.47 -4.46 -2.53
CA LEU A 208 2.41 -3.75 -1.80
C LEU A 208 1.96 -4.52 -0.57
N GLY A 209 1.65 -5.81 -0.70
CA GLY A 209 1.29 -6.67 0.42
C GLY A 209 2.33 -6.64 1.54
N GLN A 210 3.62 -6.66 1.18
CA GLN A 210 4.71 -6.58 2.13
C GLN A 210 4.83 -5.22 2.82
N ASN A 211 4.63 -4.11 2.09
CA ASN A 211 4.63 -2.76 2.68
C ASN A 211 3.40 -2.55 3.57
N LEU A 212 2.26 -3.15 3.23
CA LEU A 212 1.03 -3.14 4.03
C LEU A 212 1.03 -4.17 5.18
N ARG A 213 2.11 -4.96 5.31
CA ARG A 213 2.23 -6.06 6.27
C ARG A 213 1.09 -7.07 6.21
N TYR A 214 0.57 -7.34 5.01
CA TYR A 214 -0.51 -8.29 4.79
C TYR A 214 -0.02 -9.72 5.03
N GLN A 215 -0.44 -10.34 6.15
CA GLN A 215 0.12 -11.59 6.67
C GLN A 215 0.23 -12.73 5.65
N PRO A 216 -0.78 -13.00 4.80
CA PRO A 216 -0.68 -14.06 3.78
C PRO A 216 0.44 -13.86 2.75
N LEU A 217 0.98 -12.65 2.63
CA LEU A 217 2.05 -12.28 1.70
C LEU A 217 3.40 -12.08 2.39
N LEU A 218 3.54 -12.51 3.65
CA LEU A 218 4.77 -12.45 4.43
C LEU A 218 5.31 -13.85 4.74
N GLY A 219 6.61 -13.92 5.08
CA GLY A 219 7.27 -15.15 5.52
C GLY A 219 7.25 -16.26 4.46
N GLU A 220 7.20 -17.51 4.92
CA GLU A 220 7.17 -18.67 4.03
C GLU A 220 5.86 -18.79 3.24
N GLN A 221 4.74 -18.30 3.79
CA GLN A 221 3.47 -18.22 3.06
C GLN A 221 3.61 -17.27 1.85
N GLY A 222 4.21 -16.10 2.06
CA GLY A 222 4.52 -15.17 0.96
C GLY A 222 5.40 -15.79 -0.13
N VAL A 223 6.36 -16.64 0.24
CA VAL A 223 7.18 -17.39 -0.72
C VAL A 223 6.36 -18.42 -1.49
N GLN A 224 5.49 -19.18 -0.83
CA GLN A 224 4.61 -20.15 -1.48
C GLN A 224 3.67 -19.47 -2.47
N VAL A 225 3.05 -18.35 -2.06
CA VAL A 225 2.19 -17.53 -2.91
C VAL A 225 2.97 -17.03 -4.12
N TRP A 226 4.16 -16.47 -3.92
CA TRP A 226 5.03 -16.01 -5.00
C TRP A 226 5.37 -17.13 -5.99
N ASN A 227 5.81 -18.30 -5.51
CA ASN A 227 6.18 -19.43 -6.36
C ASN A 227 4.99 -19.92 -7.19
N LYS A 228 3.80 -20.03 -6.57
CA LYS A 228 2.56 -20.40 -7.26
C LYS A 228 2.16 -19.37 -8.33
N MET A 229 2.32 -18.07 -8.04
CA MET A 229 2.07 -17.01 -9.02
C MET A 229 3.01 -17.12 -10.22
N GLN A 230 4.28 -17.44 -9.99
CA GLN A 230 5.27 -17.59 -11.07
C GLN A 230 4.95 -18.81 -11.97
N GLU A 231 4.52 -19.91 -11.38
CA GLU A 231 4.05 -21.09 -12.12
C GLU A 231 2.81 -20.78 -12.97
N MET A 232 1.83 -20.08 -12.39
CA MET A 232 0.64 -19.63 -13.10
C MET A 232 0.96 -18.67 -14.24
N LEU A 233 1.93 -17.75 -14.05
CA LEU A 233 2.42 -16.88 -15.12
C LEU A 233 3.08 -17.68 -16.24
N SER A 234 3.93 -18.65 -15.91
CA SER A 234 4.59 -19.50 -16.92
C SER A 234 3.55 -20.27 -17.73
N THR A 235 2.57 -20.86 -17.06
CA THR A 235 1.47 -21.59 -17.69
C THR A 235 0.60 -20.66 -18.55
N GLY A 236 0.29 -19.46 -18.06
CA GLY A 236 -0.45 -18.45 -18.81
C GLY A 236 0.28 -17.98 -20.06
N ASN A 237 1.61 -17.81 -19.98
CA ASN A 237 2.42 -17.45 -21.15
C ASN A 237 2.43 -18.56 -22.21
N GLU A 238 2.58 -19.82 -21.79
CA GLU A 238 2.51 -20.95 -22.73
C GLU A 238 1.11 -21.08 -23.34
N SER A 239 0.05 -20.91 -22.52
CA SER A 239 -1.33 -20.90 -23.00
C SER A 239 -1.56 -19.77 -24.01
N TRP A 240 -1.06 -18.56 -23.75
CA TRP A 240 -1.14 -17.45 -24.71
C TRP A 240 -0.44 -17.79 -26.02
N ARG A 241 0.78 -18.33 -25.97
CA ARG A 241 1.53 -18.73 -27.17
C ARG A 241 0.75 -19.71 -28.04
N LEU A 242 -0.01 -20.62 -27.42
CA LEU A 242 -0.81 -21.62 -28.12
C LEU A 242 -2.18 -21.12 -28.58
N THR A 243 -2.74 -20.10 -27.92
CA THR A 243 -4.17 -19.73 -28.08
C THR A 243 -4.42 -18.26 -28.38
N SER A 244 -3.39 -17.42 -28.57
CA SER A 244 -3.51 -15.97 -28.75
C SER A 244 -4.49 -15.58 -29.85
N THR A 245 -4.46 -16.23 -31.01
CA THR A 245 -5.40 -15.97 -32.12
C THR A 245 -6.85 -16.17 -31.69
N ALA A 246 -7.15 -17.27 -30.99
CA ALA A 246 -8.50 -17.55 -30.52
C ALA A 246 -8.94 -16.55 -29.42
N VAL A 247 -8.01 -16.15 -28.55
CA VAL A 247 -8.27 -15.13 -27.51
C VAL A 247 -8.55 -13.76 -28.11
N ILE A 248 -7.80 -13.36 -29.15
CA ILE A 248 -8.00 -12.11 -29.89
C ILE A 248 -9.36 -12.13 -30.59
N GLN A 249 -9.68 -13.20 -31.33
CA GLN A 249 -10.96 -13.34 -32.02
C GLN A 249 -12.14 -13.28 -31.04
N ALA A 250 -12.07 -14.02 -29.92
CA ALA A 250 -13.10 -13.98 -28.88
C ALA A 250 -13.24 -12.59 -28.22
N THR A 251 -12.17 -11.80 -28.17
CA THR A 251 -12.21 -10.42 -27.67
C THR A 251 -12.88 -9.49 -28.68
N VAL A 252 -12.51 -9.58 -29.96
CA VAL A 252 -13.16 -8.86 -31.07
C VAL A 252 -14.66 -9.13 -31.07
N GLU A 253 -15.07 -10.39 -30.98
CA GLU A 253 -16.48 -10.77 -30.97
C GLU A 253 -17.23 -10.17 -29.77
N ARG A 254 -16.61 -10.19 -28.59
CA ARG A 254 -17.22 -9.60 -27.38
C ARG A 254 -17.36 -8.09 -27.49
N GLU A 255 -16.34 -7.38 -27.97
CA GLU A 255 -16.40 -5.93 -28.18
C GLU A 255 -17.40 -5.56 -29.27
N LEU A 256 -17.47 -6.34 -30.35
CA LEU A 256 -18.46 -6.17 -31.40
C LEU A 256 -19.88 -6.28 -30.84
N GLN A 257 -20.17 -7.34 -30.08
CA GLN A 257 -21.49 -7.52 -29.44
C GLN A 257 -21.84 -6.35 -28.52
N ALA A 258 -20.88 -5.87 -27.71
CA ALA A 258 -21.10 -4.73 -26.82
C ALA A 258 -21.36 -3.43 -27.60
N ALA A 259 -20.61 -3.17 -28.67
CA ALA A 259 -20.77 -1.99 -29.52
C ALA A 259 -22.12 -2.00 -30.26
N LEU A 260 -22.51 -3.15 -30.82
CA LEU A 260 -23.80 -3.31 -31.50
C LEU A 260 -24.98 -3.15 -30.54
N LEU A 261 -24.89 -3.71 -29.33
CA LEU A 261 -25.89 -3.55 -28.29
C LEU A 261 -26.06 -2.08 -27.89
N LEU A 262 -24.95 -1.37 -27.65
CA LEU A 262 -24.96 0.05 -27.29
C LEU A 262 -25.57 0.92 -28.41
N ALA A 263 -25.26 0.60 -29.66
CA ALA A 263 -25.78 1.30 -30.83
C ALA A 263 -27.20 0.85 -31.25
N LYS A 264 -27.76 -0.18 -30.60
CA LYS A 264 -29.03 -0.84 -30.98
C LYS A 264 -29.05 -1.33 -32.44
N ILE A 265 -27.91 -1.79 -32.94
CA ILE A 265 -27.75 -2.31 -34.31
C ILE A 265 -27.86 -3.84 -34.27
N PRO A 266 -28.71 -4.48 -35.11
CA PRO A 266 -28.79 -5.93 -35.16
C PRO A 266 -27.53 -6.55 -35.80
N LEU A 267 -27.17 -7.77 -35.39
CA LEU A 267 -25.94 -8.45 -35.84
C LEU A 267 -25.86 -8.66 -37.36
N TYR A 268 -27.01 -8.83 -38.03
CA TYR A 268 -27.08 -9.01 -39.48
C TYR A 268 -26.99 -7.69 -40.28
N ASN A 269 -26.83 -6.54 -39.61
CA ASN A 269 -26.67 -5.27 -40.29
C ASN A 269 -25.31 -5.20 -41.01
N PRO A 270 -25.23 -4.72 -42.27
CA PRO A 270 -23.97 -4.56 -42.98
C PRO A 270 -22.91 -3.74 -42.22
N CYS A 271 -23.31 -2.77 -41.40
CA CYS A 271 -22.41 -1.99 -40.56
C CYS A 271 -21.67 -2.85 -39.51
N ALA A 272 -22.24 -3.99 -39.08
CA ALA A 272 -21.59 -4.90 -38.14
C ALA A 272 -20.29 -5.49 -38.72
N ALA A 273 -20.25 -5.78 -40.03
CA ALA A 273 -19.05 -6.27 -40.70
C ALA A 273 -17.94 -5.21 -40.67
N LYS A 274 -18.28 -3.94 -40.92
CA LYS A 274 -17.32 -2.82 -40.86
C LYS A 274 -16.76 -2.61 -39.45
N ILE A 275 -17.62 -2.60 -38.43
CA ILE A 275 -17.18 -2.49 -37.02
C ILE A 275 -16.27 -3.67 -36.66
N LYS A 276 -16.59 -4.87 -37.12
CA LYS A 276 -15.75 -6.06 -36.89
C LYS A 276 -14.37 -5.89 -37.51
N GLU A 277 -14.28 -5.44 -38.76
CA GLU A 277 -13.01 -5.19 -39.46
C GLU A 277 -12.16 -4.13 -38.73
N GLU A 278 -12.78 -3.04 -38.27
CA GLU A 278 -12.10 -2.00 -37.47
C GLU A 278 -11.56 -2.56 -36.14
N LEU A 279 -12.32 -3.42 -35.46
CA LEU A 279 -11.88 -4.08 -34.23
C LEU A 279 -10.76 -5.11 -34.49
N GLU A 280 -10.86 -5.88 -35.57
CA GLU A 280 -9.80 -6.80 -35.98
C GLU A 280 -8.50 -6.02 -36.25
N SER A 281 -8.59 -4.90 -36.97
CA SER A 281 -7.46 -4.00 -37.24
C SER A 281 -6.86 -3.42 -35.95
N LYS A 282 -7.69 -2.94 -35.02
CA LYS A 282 -7.25 -2.47 -33.68
C LYS A 282 -6.40 -3.52 -32.98
N TYR A 283 -6.83 -4.79 -32.99
CA TYR A 283 -6.12 -5.86 -32.30
C TYR A 283 -4.96 -6.48 -33.09
N GLN A 284 -4.67 -6.00 -34.30
CA GLN A 284 -3.37 -6.24 -34.96
C GLN A 284 -2.26 -5.33 -34.42
N ALA A 285 -2.61 -4.21 -33.76
CA ALA A 285 -1.63 -3.31 -33.19
C ALA A 285 -0.88 -3.96 -32.01
N GLU A 286 0.44 -3.80 -31.97
CA GLU A 286 1.32 -4.45 -31.00
C GLU A 286 0.98 -4.06 -29.55
N ASP A 287 0.61 -2.80 -29.31
CA ASP A 287 0.20 -2.29 -28.00
C ASP A 287 -1.07 -2.98 -27.50
N GLN A 288 -2.06 -3.18 -28.37
CA GLN A 288 -3.32 -3.84 -28.03
C GLN A 288 -3.10 -5.33 -27.76
N GLN A 289 -2.25 -6.01 -28.54
CA GLN A 289 -1.88 -7.39 -28.27
C GLN A 289 -1.10 -7.54 -26.96
N SER A 290 -0.20 -6.60 -26.66
CA SER A 290 0.54 -6.55 -25.39
C SER A 290 -0.41 -6.40 -24.19
N ILE A 291 -1.41 -5.53 -24.29
CA ILE A 291 -2.44 -5.35 -23.26
C ILE A 291 -3.24 -6.66 -23.07
N LEU A 292 -3.70 -7.28 -24.16
CA LEU A 292 -4.45 -8.53 -24.10
C LEU A 292 -3.62 -9.67 -23.51
N HIS A 293 -2.36 -9.79 -23.92
CA HIS A 293 -1.41 -10.75 -23.36
C HIS A 293 -1.28 -10.57 -21.85
N MET A 294 -1.02 -9.35 -21.39
CA MET A 294 -0.92 -9.04 -19.96
C MET A 294 -2.21 -9.41 -19.20
N ILE A 295 -3.39 -9.07 -19.73
CA ILE A 295 -4.69 -9.41 -19.13
C ILE A 295 -4.86 -10.93 -19.05
N HIS A 296 -4.59 -11.65 -20.13
CA HIS A 296 -4.73 -13.11 -20.20
C HIS A 296 -3.82 -13.79 -19.19
N VAL A 297 -2.52 -13.48 -19.23
CA VAL A 297 -1.48 -14.11 -18.41
C VAL A 297 -1.66 -13.78 -16.92
N SER A 298 -2.14 -12.57 -16.60
CA SER A 298 -2.31 -12.15 -15.19
C SER A 298 -3.62 -12.64 -14.56
N LYS A 299 -4.57 -13.17 -15.34
CA LYS A 299 -5.91 -13.54 -14.87
C LYS A 299 -5.88 -14.53 -13.70
N GLN A 300 -5.15 -15.65 -13.84
CA GLN A 300 -5.10 -16.69 -12.81
C GLN A 300 -4.41 -16.22 -11.53
N PRO A 301 -3.21 -15.58 -11.60
CA PRO A 301 -2.60 -15.03 -10.40
C PRO A 301 -3.43 -13.96 -9.70
N LEU A 302 -4.13 -13.09 -10.44
CA LEU A 302 -5.03 -12.10 -9.85
C LEU A 302 -6.22 -12.75 -9.14
N ASN A 303 -6.80 -13.80 -9.72
CA ASN A 303 -7.86 -14.57 -9.06
C ASN A 303 -7.37 -15.23 -7.77
N MET A 304 -6.15 -15.77 -7.78
CA MET A 304 -5.56 -16.33 -6.57
C MET A 304 -5.37 -15.26 -5.48
N LEU A 305 -4.89 -14.06 -5.82
CA LEU A 305 -4.78 -12.96 -4.87
C LEU A 305 -6.15 -12.50 -4.33
N ARG A 306 -7.19 -12.50 -5.16
CA ARG A 306 -8.56 -12.22 -4.71
C ARG A 306 -9.05 -13.22 -3.67
N LEU A 307 -8.71 -14.51 -3.84
CA LEU A 307 -9.03 -15.55 -2.86
C LEU A 307 -8.23 -15.41 -1.55
N LEU A 308 -7.08 -14.73 -1.59
CA LEU A 308 -6.33 -14.43 -0.39
C LEU A 308 -6.91 -13.26 0.38
N LEU A 309 -7.62 -12.33 -0.27
CA LEU A 309 -8.33 -11.27 0.45
C LEU A 309 -9.45 -11.92 1.25
N PRO A 310 -9.67 -11.52 2.52
CA PRO A 310 -10.82 -12.00 3.26
C PRO A 310 -12.07 -11.79 2.42
N HIS A 311 -12.85 -12.86 2.22
CA HIS A 311 -14.19 -12.78 1.65
C HIS A 311 -15.05 -11.96 2.61
N HIS A 312 -14.93 -10.65 2.50
CA HIS A 312 -15.94 -9.77 3.01
C HIS A 312 -17.07 -9.84 2.00
N ASP A 313 -18.15 -10.52 2.35
CA ASP A 313 -19.48 -10.46 1.71
C ASP A 313 -20.08 -9.03 1.76
N LEU A 314 -19.24 -7.98 1.72
CA LEU A 314 -19.57 -6.57 1.97
C LEU A 314 -19.86 -5.76 0.70
N LEU A 315 -19.96 -6.38 -0.47
CA LEU A 315 -20.35 -5.71 -1.70
C LEU A 315 -21.70 -6.20 -2.26
N HIS A 316 -22.41 -7.05 -1.52
CA HIS A 316 -23.72 -7.59 -1.93
C HIS A 316 -24.83 -7.46 -0.87
N LYS A 317 -24.70 -6.53 0.09
CA LYS A 317 -25.82 -6.10 0.94
C LYS A 317 -26.04 -4.60 0.80
#